data_AF-A0A849SEB5-F1
#
_entry.id   AF-A0A849SEB5-F1
#
_cell.length_a   1.000
_cell.length_b   1.000
_cell.length_c   1.000
_cell.angle_alpha   90.00
_cell.angle_beta   90.00
_cell.angle_gamma   90.00
#
_symmetry.space_group_name_H-M   'P 1'
#
loop_
_entity.id
_entity.type
_entity.pdbx_description
1 polymer ?
#
loop_
_entity_poly.entity_id
_entity_poly.type
_entity_poly.pdbx_seq_one_letter_code
_entity_poly.pdbx_strand_id
1 'polypeptide(L)'
;MKKTRFILGSIIAISGSAQALPVYQIPNLASITFYETSGGVNSFTFAVNSTALTTQLPGTLGLSNNDFGGVSTEFYDVYYSNSDGTFNLNGEYLSIEGSYGRESPAGGGLNLAEIALNFSSNPTQYGNIVASFVALGNNAIPSSVGNAIDGNIQTATTMGNTVGQSQKLRVTLGFLPSSGPVPEPSTLLLLSIGAVEITGVRVNLNNWG
;
A
#
# COMPACT_ATOMS: atom_id res chain seq x y z
N MET A 1 -15.47 -48.47 -42.93
CA MET A 1 -15.30 -48.00 -41.54
C MET A 1 -14.24 -46.89 -41.51
N LYS A 2 -14.63 -45.62 -41.41
CA LYS A 2 -13.70 -44.48 -41.27
C LYS A 2 -13.57 -44.15 -39.78
N LYS A 3 -12.36 -44.23 -39.23
CA LYS A 3 -12.06 -43.83 -37.84
C LYS A 3 -11.77 -42.34 -37.81
N THR A 4 -12.70 -41.56 -37.25
CA THR A 4 -12.49 -40.14 -36.95
C THR A 4 -11.58 -40.04 -35.73
N ARG A 5 -10.45 -39.34 -35.86
CA ARG A 5 -9.54 -39.02 -34.74
C ARG A 5 -9.89 -37.63 -34.22
N PHE A 6 -10.24 -37.53 -32.94
CA PHE A 6 -10.34 -36.24 -32.25
C PHE A 6 -8.95 -35.83 -31.80
N ILE A 7 -8.51 -34.63 -32.20
CA ILE A 7 -7.31 -33.98 -31.66
C ILE A 7 -7.79 -33.12 -30.49
N LEU A 8 -7.35 -33.47 -29.28
CA LEU A 8 -7.54 -32.64 -28.10
C LEU A 8 -6.48 -31.54 -28.14
N GLY A 9 -6.89 -30.30 -28.44
CA GLY A 9 -6.02 -29.14 -28.34
C GLY A 9 -5.96 -28.67 -26.89
N SER A 10 -4.77 -28.73 -26.27
CA SER A 10 -4.54 -28.18 -24.94
C SER A 10 -4.49 -26.65 -25.02
N ILE A 11 -5.45 -25.96 -24.38
CA ILE A 11 -5.37 -24.51 -24.16
C ILE A 11 -4.42 -24.30 -22.98
N ILE A 12 -3.25 -23.73 -23.24
CA ILE A 12 -2.36 -23.24 -22.18
C ILE A 12 -2.88 -21.87 -21.76
N ALA A 13 -3.57 -21.80 -20.62
CA ALA A 13 -3.85 -20.53 -19.96
C ALA A 13 -2.54 -20.03 -19.33
N ILE A 14 -1.97 -18.96 -19.88
CA ILE A 14 -0.83 -18.27 -19.28
C ILE A 14 -1.40 -17.31 -18.23
N SER A 15 -1.47 -17.75 -16.98
CA SER A 15 -1.79 -16.89 -15.85
C SER A 15 -0.57 -16.00 -15.55
N GLY A 16 -0.48 -14.82 -16.16
CA GLY A 16 0.43 -13.78 -15.69
C GLY A 16 -0.07 -13.28 -14.33
N SER A 17 0.73 -13.40 -13.28
CA SER A 17 0.41 -12.75 -12.01
C SER A 17 0.36 -11.24 -12.22
N ALA A 18 -0.80 -10.64 -11.97
CA ALA A 18 -0.99 -9.24 -11.61
C ALA A 18 0.10 -8.77 -10.63
N GLN A 19 1.28 -8.31 -11.05
CA GLN A 19 2.23 -7.69 -10.13
C GLN A 19 1.72 -6.27 -9.85
N ALA A 20 1.71 -5.88 -8.58
CA ALA A 20 1.29 -4.56 -8.19
C ALA A 20 2.27 -3.50 -8.76
N LEU A 21 1.76 -2.30 -9.05
CA LEU A 21 2.53 -1.21 -9.61
C LEU A 21 3.36 -0.54 -8.50
N PRO A 22 4.64 -0.23 -8.74
CA PRO A 22 5.40 0.63 -7.85
C PRO A 22 4.66 1.94 -7.60
N VAL A 23 4.65 2.44 -6.36
CA VAL A 23 3.83 3.62 -5.99
C VAL A 23 4.16 4.82 -6.87
N TYR A 24 5.44 5.06 -7.14
CA TYR A 24 5.87 6.19 -7.97
C TYR A 24 5.45 6.09 -9.45
N GLN A 25 5.07 4.90 -9.91
CA GLN A 25 4.62 4.63 -11.29
C GLN A 25 3.10 4.63 -11.42
N ILE A 26 2.35 4.86 -10.34
CA ILE A 26 0.89 4.93 -10.43
C ILE A 26 0.53 6.08 -11.40
N PRO A 27 -0.23 5.79 -12.48
CA PRO A 27 -0.54 6.79 -13.48
C PRO A 27 -1.20 8.04 -12.89
N ASN A 28 -0.74 9.21 -13.34
CA ASN A 28 -1.21 10.53 -12.91
C ASN A 28 -0.99 10.87 -11.43
N LEU A 29 -0.23 10.08 -10.66
CA LEU A 29 0.18 10.46 -9.31
C LEU A 29 1.13 11.66 -9.39
N ALA A 30 0.76 12.76 -8.75
CA ALA A 30 1.50 14.01 -8.79
C ALA A 30 2.32 14.23 -7.51
N SER A 31 1.70 13.99 -6.35
CA SER A 31 2.33 14.18 -5.05
C SER A 31 1.75 13.24 -4.00
N ILE A 32 2.46 13.13 -2.87
CA ILE A 32 2.02 12.41 -1.69
C ILE A 32 1.99 13.39 -0.53
N THR A 33 0.87 13.42 0.21
CA THR A 33 0.70 14.23 1.41
C THR A 33 0.67 13.35 2.65
N PHE A 34 1.46 13.73 3.64
CA PHE A 34 1.56 13.10 4.95
C PHE A 34 0.86 13.98 5.98
N TYR A 35 -0.20 13.47 6.59
CA TYR A 35 -0.88 14.12 7.69
C TYR A 35 -0.32 13.61 9.02
N GLU A 36 0.15 14.54 9.84
CA GLU A 36 0.76 14.30 11.14
C GLU A 36 -0.03 15.10 12.18
N THR A 37 -0.28 14.52 13.35
CA THR A 37 -1.07 15.16 14.41
C THR A 37 -0.34 15.21 15.74
N SER A 38 0.33 16.34 16.00
CA SER A 38 0.96 16.65 17.30
C SER A 38 0.49 18.00 17.82
N GLY A 39 -0.64 18.00 18.55
CA GLY A 39 -1.30 19.23 19.05
C GLY A 39 -2.13 19.97 18.00
N GLY A 40 -2.13 19.50 16.75
CA GLY A 40 -2.93 19.96 15.63
C GLY A 40 -2.57 19.16 14.37
N VAL A 41 -3.40 19.24 13.33
CA VAL A 41 -3.14 18.54 12.06
C VAL A 41 -2.17 19.35 11.22
N ASN A 42 -1.00 18.77 10.96
CA ASN A 42 0.02 19.26 10.04
C ASN A 42 -0.01 18.43 8.76
N SER A 43 0.33 19.05 7.62
CA SER A 43 0.41 18.35 6.33
C SER A 43 1.72 18.65 5.62
N PHE A 44 2.42 17.60 5.18
CA PHE A 44 3.68 17.70 4.44
C PHE A 44 3.50 17.06 3.08
N THR A 45 3.79 17.78 2.00
CA THR A 45 3.54 17.29 0.63
C THR A 45 4.82 17.24 -0.18
N PHE A 46 5.05 16.10 -0.79
CA PHE A 46 6.23 15.86 -1.63
C PHE A 46 5.80 15.48 -3.04
N ALA A 47 6.48 16.03 -4.04
CA ALA A 47 6.33 15.56 -5.42
C ALA A 47 6.72 14.06 -5.50
N VAL A 48 6.05 13.31 -6.39
CA VAL A 48 6.21 11.85 -6.51
C VAL A 48 7.67 11.41 -6.73
N ASN A 49 8.48 12.25 -7.36
CA ASN A 49 9.90 12.01 -7.66
C ASN A 49 10.85 12.82 -6.76
N SER A 50 10.38 13.33 -5.63
CA SER A 50 11.21 14.09 -4.70
C SER A 50 12.33 13.23 -4.10
N THR A 51 13.41 13.89 -3.67
CA THR A 51 14.52 13.20 -3.01
C THR A 51 14.12 12.54 -1.70
N ALA A 52 13.14 13.10 -0.98
CA ALA A 52 12.55 12.48 0.21
C ALA A 52 12.05 11.06 -0.13
N LEU A 53 11.08 10.96 -1.05
CA LEU A 53 10.47 9.67 -1.39
C LEU A 53 11.42 8.66 -2.07
N THR A 54 12.46 9.14 -2.75
CA THR A 54 13.35 8.31 -3.56
C THR A 54 14.65 7.94 -2.86
N THR A 55 14.88 8.41 -1.63
CA THR A 55 16.09 8.12 -0.84
C THR A 55 15.74 7.93 0.62
N GLN A 56 16.03 6.76 1.20
CA GLN A 56 15.99 6.59 2.65
C GLN A 56 17.16 7.32 3.32
N LEU A 57 16.89 8.09 4.36
CA LEU A 57 17.91 8.83 5.10
C LEU A 57 18.71 7.89 6.04
N PRO A 58 20.05 7.87 5.92
CA PRO A 58 20.88 7.04 6.79
C PRO A 58 20.98 7.61 8.20
N GLY A 59 21.35 6.75 9.15
CA GLY A 59 21.68 7.17 10.51
C GLY A 59 20.49 7.64 11.35
N THR A 60 20.77 8.45 12.38
CA THR A 60 19.76 8.97 13.30
C THR A 60 19.05 10.17 12.72
N LEU A 61 17.72 10.19 12.77
CA LEU A 61 16.95 11.35 12.33
C LEU A 61 17.05 12.48 13.36
N GLY A 62 17.14 13.71 12.87
CA GLY A 62 17.33 14.90 13.68
C GLY A 62 17.13 16.18 12.88
N LEU A 63 17.36 17.35 13.48
CA LEU A 63 17.13 18.66 12.87
C LEU A 63 17.79 18.85 11.49
N SER A 64 18.95 18.23 11.26
CA SER A 64 19.70 18.30 10.00
C SER A 64 19.57 17.04 9.13
N ASN A 65 18.77 16.06 9.55
CA ASN A 65 18.62 14.76 8.88
C ASN A 65 17.18 14.27 9.04
N ASN A 66 16.26 14.92 8.30
CA ASN A 66 14.83 14.59 8.25
C ASN A 66 14.24 15.15 6.96
N ASP A 67 13.13 14.56 6.50
CA ASP A 67 12.32 15.12 5.43
C ASP A 67 11.33 16.17 5.96
N PHE A 68 10.79 15.93 7.16
CA PHE A 68 9.99 16.87 7.91
C PHE A 68 10.01 16.58 9.42
N GLY A 69 9.49 17.51 10.22
CA GLY A 69 9.31 17.35 11.67
C GLY A 69 7.91 17.77 12.11
N GLY A 70 7.33 16.99 13.03
CA GLY A 70 6.02 17.30 13.62
C GLY A 70 6.16 18.29 14.78
N VAL A 71 6.91 17.89 15.82
CA VAL A 71 7.35 18.76 16.92
C VAL A 71 8.88 18.82 16.99
N SER A 72 9.42 19.72 17.82
CA SER A 72 10.87 19.97 17.91
C SER A 72 11.73 18.76 18.28
N THR A 73 11.13 17.66 18.72
CA THR A 73 11.81 16.41 19.11
C THR A 73 11.36 15.21 18.27
N GLU A 74 10.63 15.44 17.18
CA GLU A 74 10.04 14.40 16.35
C GLU A 74 10.36 14.64 14.87
N PHE A 75 11.07 13.69 14.26
CA PHE A 75 11.64 13.81 12.93
C PHE A 75 11.29 12.60 12.09
N TYR A 76 11.00 12.84 10.81
CA TYR A 76 10.48 11.83 9.90
C TYR A 76 11.36 11.67 8.65
N ASP A 77 11.30 10.48 8.08
CA ASP A 77 11.90 10.09 6.81
C ASP A 77 10.87 9.25 6.05
N VAL A 78 10.62 9.57 4.79
CA VAL A 78 9.56 8.96 3.98
C VAL A 78 10.09 8.44 2.67
N TYR A 79 9.87 7.16 2.39
CA TYR A 79 10.48 6.53 1.22
C TYR A 79 9.67 5.36 0.66
N TYR A 80 9.85 5.09 -0.63
CA TYR A 80 9.29 3.89 -1.26
C TYR A 80 9.95 2.61 -0.75
N SER A 81 9.14 1.58 -0.48
CA SER A 81 9.60 0.40 0.22
C SER A 81 8.94 -0.90 -0.24
N ASN A 82 9.53 -2.01 0.18
CA ASN A 82 8.85 -3.30 0.25
C ASN A 82 7.82 -3.30 1.40
N SER A 83 7.02 -4.36 1.50
CA SER A 83 6.01 -4.54 2.56
C SER A 83 6.60 -4.61 3.98
N ASP A 84 7.84 -5.08 4.11
CA ASP A 84 8.59 -5.17 5.36
C ASP A 84 9.26 -3.85 5.78
N GLY A 85 9.08 -2.80 4.99
CA GLY A 85 9.64 -1.46 5.21
C GLY A 85 11.09 -1.27 4.79
N THR A 86 11.70 -2.26 4.13
CA THR A 86 13.02 -2.12 3.51
C THR A 86 12.92 -1.18 2.30
N PHE A 87 13.82 -0.21 2.19
CA PHE A 87 13.86 0.72 1.05
C PHE A 87 13.91 -0.02 -0.29
N ASN A 88 13.02 0.37 -1.20
CA ASN A 88 12.98 -0.09 -2.57
C ASN A 88 12.28 0.98 -3.42
N LEU A 89 13.04 1.64 -4.29
CA LEU A 89 12.48 2.65 -5.21
C LEU A 89 11.35 2.10 -6.09
N ASN A 90 11.42 0.81 -6.46
CA ASN A 90 10.40 0.12 -7.24
C ASN A 90 9.37 -0.60 -6.34
N GLY A 91 9.26 -0.19 -5.07
CA GLY A 91 8.36 -0.77 -4.09
C GLY A 91 6.89 -0.37 -4.32
N GLU A 92 6.00 -1.29 -3.95
CA GLU A 92 4.54 -1.13 -3.99
C GLU A 92 3.98 -0.48 -2.71
N TYR A 93 4.86 -0.19 -1.75
CA TYR A 93 4.54 0.36 -0.43
C TYR A 93 5.29 1.66 -0.20
N LEU A 94 4.79 2.41 0.79
CA LEU A 94 5.43 3.60 1.31
C LEU A 94 5.74 3.39 2.79
N SER A 95 6.98 3.66 3.19
CA SER A 95 7.38 3.63 4.59
C SER A 95 7.60 5.04 5.11
N ILE A 96 7.21 5.21 6.37
CA ILE A 96 7.43 6.41 7.15
C ILE A 96 8.17 5.99 8.40
N GLU A 97 9.44 6.37 8.48
CA GLU A 97 10.26 6.20 9.68
C GLU A 97 10.19 7.46 10.55
N GLY A 98 10.37 7.28 11.85
CA GLY A 98 10.42 8.39 12.79
C GLY A 98 11.39 8.18 13.94
N SER A 99 11.92 9.30 14.42
CA SER A 99 12.68 9.39 15.67
C SER A 99 11.96 10.35 16.60
N TYR A 100 11.71 9.92 17.83
CA TYR A 100 11.11 10.74 18.87
C TYR A 100 11.93 10.66 20.15
N GLY A 101 12.50 11.80 20.54
CA GLY A 101 13.50 11.88 21.61
C GLY A 101 12.96 12.13 23.02
N ARG A 102 11.66 11.87 23.30
CA ARG A 102 11.07 12.06 24.63
C ARG A 102 10.47 10.77 25.17
N GLU A 103 10.73 10.52 26.45
CA GLU A 103 10.17 9.40 27.22
C GLU A 103 8.94 9.82 28.04
N SER A 104 8.29 8.83 28.66
CA SER A 104 7.23 9.02 29.64
C SER A 104 7.60 10.02 30.76
N PRO A 105 6.66 10.85 31.25
CA PRO A 105 5.22 10.86 30.96
C PRO A 105 4.82 11.61 29.67
N ALA A 106 5.76 12.09 28.86
CA ALA A 106 5.46 13.01 27.76
C ALA A 106 5.31 12.33 26.39
N GLY A 107 4.05 12.07 26.01
CA GLY A 107 3.65 11.76 24.62
C GLY A 107 4.13 10.41 24.09
N GLY A 108 3.65 10.06 22.89
CA GLY A 108 4.23 9.03 22.02
C GLY A 108 4.41 9.66 20.64
N GLY A 109 5.43 9.21 19.91
CA GLY A 109 5.80 9.72 18.61
C GLY A 109 5.35 8.84 17.46
N LEU A 110 5.80 9.22 16.27
CA LEU A 110 5.26 8.84 14.98
C LEU A 110 3.74 9.06 14.93
N ASN A 111 3.26 10.29 15.15
CA ASN A 111 1.82 10.60 15.18
C ASN A 111 1.19 10.77 13.78
N LEU A 112 1.22 9.73 12.95
CA LEU A 112 0.66 9.76 11.59
C LEU A 112 -0.85 9.59 11.61
N ALA A 113 -1.56 10.48 10.92
CA ALA A 113 -3.01 10.46 10.80
C ALA A 113 -3.48 9.86 9.48
N GLU A 114 -2.96 10.34 8.35
CA GLU A 114 -3.39 9.85 7.04
C GLU A 114 -2.29 10.07 6.01
N ILE A 115 -2.24 9.20 5.00
CA ILE A 115 -1.34 9.38 3.85
C ILE A 115 -2.16 9.43 2.58
N ALA A 116 -2.09 10.57 1.88
CA ALA A 116 -2.86 10.85 0.68
C ALA A 116 -1.99 10.79 -0.59
N LEU A 117 -2.45 10.01 -1.56
CA LEU A 117 -2.00 10.03 -2.95
C LEU A 117 -2.79 11.08 -3.72
N ASN A 118 -2.12 12.13 -4.19
CA ASN A 118 -2.75 13.23 -4.91
C ASN A 118 -2.51 13.07 -6.42
N PHE A 119 -3.60 12.96 -7.17
CA PHE A 119 -3.55 12.78 -8.61
C PHE A 119 -3.79 14.08 -9.35
N SER A 120 -3.20 14.24 -10.53
CA SER A 120 -3.43 15.42 -11.38
C SER A 120 -4.82 15.46 -12.01
N SER A 121 -5.49 14.31 -12.11
CA SER A 121 -6.75 14.15 -12.84
C SER A 121 -7.77 13.22 -12.16
N ASN A 122 -7.45 12.68 -10.99
CA ASN A 122 -8.33 11.78 -10.22
C ASN A 122 -8.54 12.28 -8.79
N PRO A 123 -9.57 11.82 -8.07
CA PRO A 123 -9.72 12.07 -6.64
C PRO A 123 -8.50 11.57 -5.85
N THR A 124 -8.19 12.26 -4.75
CA THR A 124 -7.22 11.79 -3.75
C THR A 124 -7.61 10.41 -3.24
N GLN A 125 -6.61 9.56 -3.03
CA GLN A 125 -6.79 8.25 -2.41
C GLN A 125 -5.89 8.11 -1.20
N TYR A 126 -6.37 7.42 -0.17
CA TYR A 126 -5.65 7.24 1.07
C TYR A 126 -4.99 5.86 1.15
N GLY A 127 -4.03 5.72 2.06
CA GLY A 127 -3.53 4.40 2.46
C GLY A 127 -4.68 3.53 2.97
N ASN A 128 -4.64 2.24 2.69
CA ASN A 128 -5.75 1.34 3.06
C ASN A 128 -5.27 -0.01 3.62
N ILE A 129 -3.95 -0.19 3.71
CA ILE A 129 -3.32 -1.40 4.26
C ILE A 129 -2.14 -0.96 5.12
N VAL A 130 -2.08 -1.43 6.37
CA VAL A 130 -0.84 -1.43 7.16
C VAL A 130 -0.11 -2.74 6.88
N ALA A 131 1.00 -2.67 6.17
CA ALA A 131 1.78 -3.86 5.76
C ALA A 131 2.73 -4.34 6.87
N SER A 132 3.39 -3.40 7.55
CA SER A 132 4.21 -3.66 8.73
C SER A 132 4.40 -2.39 9.55
N PHE A 133 4.85 -2.54 10.80
CA PHE A 133 5.16 -1.41 11.66
C PHE A 133 6.19 -1.78 12.74
N VAL A 134 6.81 -0.75 13.33
CA VAL A 134 7.73 -0.84 14.47
C VAL A 134 7.31 0.19 15.51
N ALA A 135 6.90 -0.28 16.68
CA ALA A 135 6.59 0.53 17.85
C ALA A 135 7.61 0.21 18.96
N LEU A 136 8.13 1.23 19.64
CA LEU A 136 9.27 1.09 20.56
C LEU A 136 9.09 1.94 21.82
N GLY A 137 9.78 1.57 22.89
CA GLY A 137 9.87 2.38 24.10
C GLY A 137 8.55 2.49 24.87
N ASN A 138 8.56 3.34 25.91
CA ASN A 138 7.35 3.67 26.67
C ASN A 138 6.39 4.57 25.87
N ASN A 139 5.13 4.59 26.30
CA ASN A 139 4.00 5.30 25.65
C ASN A 139 3.65 4.83 24.22
N ALA A 140 4.23 3.72 23.75
CA ALA A 140 3.75 3.06 22.54
C ALA A 140 2.34 2.50 22.76
N ILE A 141 1.44 2.75 21.81
CA ILE A 141 0.09 2.18 21.73
C ILE A 141 -0.02 1.47 20.38
N PRO A 142 0.52 0.25 20.21
CA PRO A 142 0.55 -0.44 18.91
C PRO A 142 -0.83 -0.62 18.25
N SER A 143 -1.90 -0.72 19.04
CA SER A 143 -3.27 -0.82 18.53
C SER A 143 -3.75 0.44 17.81
N SER A 144 -3.05 1.57 17.95
CA SER A 144 -3.36 2.83 17.25
C SER A 144 -2.86 2.86 15.80
N VAL A 145 -2.07 1.87 15.34
CA VAL A 145 -1.47 1.89 13.99
C VAL A 145 -2.49 2.01 12.86
N GLY A 146 -3.70 1.47 13.06
CA GLY A 146 -4.81 1.56 12.11
C GLY A 146 -5.32 2.99 11.91
N ASN A 147 -5.02 3.90 12.83
CA ASN A 147 -5.41 5.31 12.71
C ASN A 147 -4.75 6.00 11.50
N ALA A 148 -3.63 5.47 10.97
CA ALA A 148 -2.96 6.04 9.79
C ALA A 148 -3.74 5.81 8.46
N ILE A 149 -4.82 5.03 8.49
CA ILE A 149 -5.59 4.57 7.32
C ILE A 149 -7.11 4.50 7.59
N ASP A 150 -7.61 5.20 8.61
CA ASP A 150 -9.00 5.10 9.07
C ASP A 150 -9.94 6.13 8.41
N GLY A 151 -9.41 6.98 7.53
CA GLY A 151 -10.11 8.07 6.85
C GLY A 151 -10.31 9.31 7.70
N ASN A 152 -9.65 9.42 8.86
CA ASN A 152 -9.84 10.52 9.80
C ASN A 152 -8.51 11.20 10.17
N ILE A 153 -8.29 12.38 9.60
CA ILE A 153 -7.08 13.18 9.85
C ILE A 153 -6.92 13.68 11.30
N GLN A 154 -7.91 13.45 12.18
CA GLN A 154 -7.87 13.86 13.59
C GLN A 154 -7.45 12.72 14.54
N THR A 155 -7.45 11.48 14.07
CA THR A 155 -6.86 10.34 14.78
C THR A 155 -5.43 10.17 14.30
N ALA A 156 -4.56 9.67 15.17
CA ALA A 156 -3.17 9.44 14.80
C ALA A 156 -2.62 8.19 15.48
N THR A 157 -1.59 7.62 14.86
CA THR A 157 -0.80 6.56 15.48
C THR A 157 -0.07 7.10 16.71
N THR A 158 0.33 6.21 17.61
CA THR A 158 1.14 6.54 18.78
C THR A 158 2.12 5.39 18.98
N MET A 159 3.33 5.54 18.46
CA MET A 159 4.29 4.43 18.29
C MET A 159 5.39 4.40 19.36
N GLY A 160 5.38 5.36 20.28
CA GLY A 160 6.29 5.41 21.43
C GLY A 160 7.50 6.30 21.18
N ASN A 161 8.73 5.85 21.45
CA ASN A 161 9.92 6.70 21.33
C ASN A 161 11.20 5.92 20.99
N THR A 162 12.23 6.66 20.59
CA THR A 162 13.53 6.10 20.18
C THR A 162 14.64 6.26 21.23
N VAL A 163 14.31 6.69 22.46
CA VAL A 163 15.32 6.84 23.52
C VAL A 163 15.87 5.48 23.92
N GLY A 164 17.21 5.35 23.84
CA GLY A 164 17.91 4.10 24.11
C GLY A 164 17.66 2.99 23.07
N GLN A 165 16.99 3.28 21.95
CA GLN A 165 16.69 2.30 20.90
C GLN A 165 17.73 2.34 19.78
N SER A 166 17.98 1.18 19.16
CA SER A 166 18.85 1.06 17.98
C SER A 166 18.08 1.14 16.66
N GLN A 167 16.74 1.08 16.73
CA GLN A 167 15.83 1.13 15.59
C GLN A 167 15.00 2.42 15.62
N LYS A 168 14.44 2.77 14.46
CA LYS A 168 13.46 3.85 14.32
C LYS A 168 12.04 3.31 14.49
N LEU A 169 11.11 4.19 14.87
CA LEU A 169 9.68 3.91 14.73
C LEU A 169 9.36 3.81 13.24
N ARG A 170 8.38 2.98 12.85
CA ARG A 170 8.01 2.86 11.44
C ARG A 170 6.56 2.45 11.24
N VAL A 171 5.93 2.97 10.20
CA VAL A 171 4.71 2.43 9.60
C VAL A 171 4.92 2.27 8.10
N THR A 172 4.53 1.12 7.55
CA THR A 172 4.61 0.83 6.11
C THR A 172 3.20 0.60 5.58
N LEU A 173 2.82 1.36 4.56
CA LEU A 173 1.46 1.42 4.02
C LEU A 173 1.38 0.96 2.57
N GLY A 174 0.27 0.29 2.25
CA GLY A 174 -0.13 -0.05 0.88
C GLY A 174 -1.34 0.77 0.44
N PHE A 175 -1.57 0.80 -0.88
CA PHE A 175 -2.61 1.61 -1.52
C PHE A 175 -3.39 0.79 -2.57
N LEU A 176 -4.69 1.00 -2.71
CA LEU A 176 -5.48 0.34 -3.75
C LEU A 176 -4.95 0.63 -5.17
N PRO A 177 -4.54 1.86 -5.55
CA PRO A 177 -4.00 2.12 -6.88
C PRO A 177 -2.71 1.36 -7.20
N SER A 178 -1.94 0.93 -6.19
CA SER A 178 -0.77 0.10 -6.43
C SER A 178 -1.12 -1.36 -6.69
N SER A 179 -2.36 -1.84 -6.45
CA SER A 179 -2.73 -3.25 -6.70
C SER A 179 -2.79 -3.67 -8.18
N GLY A 180 -2.43 -2.76 -9.11
CA GLY A 180 -2.49 -2.99 -10.55
C GLY A 180 -3.92 -2.99 -11.11
N PRO A 181 -4.09 -2.99 -12.44
CA PRO A 181 -5.40 -3.23 -13.04
C PRO A 181 -5.87 -4.63 -12.65
N VAL A 182 -7.09 -4.74 -12.12
CA VAL A 182 -7.76 -6.03 -11.92
C VAL A 182 -7.78 -6.73 -13.29
N PRO A 183 -7.23 -7.95 -13.43
CA PRO A 183 -7.36 -8.69 -14.68
C PRO A 183 -8.84 -8.87 -14.97
N GLU A 184 -9.33 -8.24 -16.03
CA GLU A 184 -10.67 -8.54 -16.54
C GLU A 184 -10.75 -10.05 -16.76
N PRO A 185 -11.82 -10.73 -16.29
CA PRO A 185 -12.00 -12.13 -16.60
C PRO A 185 -11.94 -12.27 -18.11
N SER A 186 -11.00 -13.05 -18.61
CA SER A 186 -10.78 -13.21 -20.04
C SER A 186 -12.11 -13.54 -20.69
N THR A 187 -12.51 -12.85 -21.75
CA THR A 187 -13.74 -13.17 -22.51
C THR A 187 -13.78 -14.62 -22.98
N LEU A 188 -12.62 -15.30 -23.05
CA LEU A 188 -12.48 -16.74 -23.24
C LEU A 188 -13.09 -17.60 -22.11
N LEU A 189 -13.04 -17.14 -20.85
CA LEU A 189 -13.69 -17.80 -19.71
C LEU A 189 -15.21 -17.61 -19.77
N LEU A 190 -15.68 -16.47 -20.25
CA LEU A 190 -17.13 -16.22 -20.45
C LEU A 190 -17.69 -17.03 -21.64
N LEU A 191 -16.89 -17.20 -22.71
CA LEU A 191 -17.25 -18.04 -23.86
C LEU A 191 -17.18 -19.54 -23.57
N SER A 192 -16.30 -20.00 -22.66
CA SER A 192 -16.21 -21.42 -22.30
C SER A 192 -17.38 -21.87 -21.40
N ILE A 193 -17.91 -20.99 -20.55
CA ILE A 193 -19.13 -21.26 -19.79
C ILE A 193 -20.36 -21.24 -20.73
N GLY A 194 -20.41 -20.31 -21.70
CA GLY A 194 -21.50 -20.23 -22.68
C GLY A 194 -21.51 -21.35 -23.74
N ALA A 195 -20.37 -21.97 -24.05
CA ALA A 195 -20.29 -23.07 -25.03
C ALA A 195 -20.63 -24.46 -24.45
N VAL A 196 -20.62 -24.62 -23.13
CA VAL A 196 -20.99 -25.88 -22.46
C VAL A 196 -22.51 -26.09 -22.44
N GLU A 197 -23.34 -25.04 -22.54
CA GLU A 197 -24.80 -25.18 -22.58
C GLU A 197 -25.40 -25.57 -23.95
N ILE A 198 -24.66 -25.49 -25.07
CA ILE A 198 -25.26 -25.70 -26.41
C ILE A 198 -25.02 -27.13 -26.97
N THR A 199 -24.24 -27.98 -26.32
CA THR A 199 -23.97 -29.36 -26.83
C THR A 199 -24.70 -30.47 -26.07
N GLY A 200 -25.68 -30.12 -25.22
CA GLY A 200 -26.23 -31.02 -24.22
C GLY A 200 -27.70 -31.41 -24.30
N VAL A 201 -28.47 -31.16 -25.37
CA VAL A 201 -29.85 -31.70 -25.48
C VAL A 201 -30.24 -32.03 -26.92
N ARG A 202 -30.24 -33.32 -27.28
CA ARG A 202 -31.18 -33.87 -28.26
C ARG A 202 -32.10 -34.84 -27.51
N VAL A 203 -33.28 -34.38 -27.13
CA VAL A 203 -34.36 -35.28 -26.70
C VAL A 203 -34.84 -36.03 -27.94
N ASN A 204 -34.68 -37.35 -27.92
CA ASN A 204 -35.20 -38.24 -28.94
C ASN A 204 -36.69 -38.45 -28.65
N LEU A 205 -37.55 -37.63 -29.25
CA LEU A 205 -39.01 -37.85 -29.26
C LEU A 205 -39.33 -38.65 -30.50
N ASN A 206 -39.53 -39.96 -30.36
CA ASN A 206 -40.32 -40.79 -31.27
C ASN A 206 -40.65 -42.11 -30.57
N ASN A 207 -41.79 -42.13 -29.88
CA ASN A 207 -42.51 -43.36 -29.53
C ASN A 207 -44.00 -43.02 -29.34
N TRP A 208 -44.68 -42.74 -30.46
CA TRP A 208 -46.13 -42.84 -30.61
C TRP A 208 -46.41 -43.26 -32.06
N GLY A 209 -46.89 -44.49 -32.25
CA GLY A 209 -47.19 -45.13 -33.53
C GLY A 209 -46.88 -46.61 -33.52
#